data_AF-A0A2T2RI42-F1
#
_entry.id   AF-A0A2T2RI42-F1
#
_cell.length_a   1.000
_cell.length_b   1.000
_cell.length_c   1.000
_cell.angle_alpha   90.00
_cell.angle_beta   90.00
_cell.angle_gamma   90.00
#
_symmetry.space_group_name_H-M   'P 1'
#
loop_
_entity.id
_entity.type
_entity.pdbx_description
1 polymer ?
#
loop_
_entity_poly.entity_id
_entity_poly.type
_entity_poly.pdbx_seq_one_letter_code
_entity_poly.pdbx_strand_id
1 'polypeptide(L)'
;MPGSHTGAGGGDAGRLGRLRWHSPRARPRRGAGGRARPADAATPGSPPGLRARRRRAGGAGRHRAHGAVGGPRDPERPFGCLRAGGDGLARDRPGRPAGLSRSGPGARGRRGLTVALGVGGLRVGVWTHSEGHTGTTVVLPPTGTVGGMAVRGASPGTREAAALGPTGKVAECHAAVLSGGSAFGLATGDGVARWLAARGVGYEVTPGVRVPIVGGAIVFDLRDAVTDAPGAVAGRGACEAATSAEPPTGQVGVGAGCVVGKTAGAAFGVPAGQGVAIARGAGLSVGALVGVNAFGDVLDERGAVLAGSTAPADQPRFPYVSPSHRAPPPTRHGPVGTGDEGPAGPAANTVIGCVVTDARLDKPQACRTADLAHGGVTRAVEPAHTSFDGDALFCLATGAVEPAHPDLVTHLAVHTVAEAIRQAVRAG
;
A
#
# COMPACT_ATOMS: atom_id res chain seq x y z
N MET A 1 -31.87 -55.62 43.97
CA MET A 1 -30.40 -55.68 43.76
C MET A 1 -30.18 -56.22 42.36
N PRO A 2 -29.35 -55.58 41.52
CA PRO A 2 -29.70 -54.58 40.50
C PRO A 2 -29.72 -55.18 39.08
N GLY A 3 -30.26 -54.58 38.01
CA GLY A 3 -30.85 -53.27 37.74
C GLY A 3 -30.44 -52.82 36.32
N SER A 4 -31.40 -52.63 35.40
CA SER A 4 -31.26 -51.71 34.26
C SER A 4 -32.64 -51.48 33.60
N HIS A 5 -33.13 -50.25 33.74
CA HIS A 5 -34.44 -49.78 33.32
C HIS A 5 -34.51 -49.47 31.81
N THR A 6 -35.69 -49.77 31.28
CA THR A 6 -36.27 -49.30 30.03
C THR A 6 -36.63 -47.81 30.07
N GLY A 7 -36.60 -47.14 28.92
CA GLY A 7 -37.16 -45.80 28.73
C GLY A 7 -37.77 -45.68 27.34
N ALA A 8 -39.09 -45.48 27.30
CA ALA A 8 -39.91 -45.26 26.12
C ALA A 8 -40.63 -43.90 26.22
N GLY A 9 -40.98 -43.32 25.06
CA GLY A 9 -41.87 -42.16 24.88
C GLY A 9 -41.10 -40.90 24.43
N GLY A 10 -41.48 -40.13 23.41
CA GLY A 10 -42.69 -40.07 22.59
C GLY A 10 -43.10 -38.59 22.40
N GLY A 11 -43.35 -38.16 21.15
CA GLY A 11 -43.90 -36.84 20.78
C GLY A 11 -42.83 -35.79 20.40
N ASP A 12 -43.01 -34.86 19.47
CA ASP A 12 -44.14 -34.52 18.60
C ASP A 12 -43.59 -33.64 17.45
N ALA A 13 -44.23 -33.70 16.28
CA ALA A 13 -43.79 -33.04 15.05
C ALA A 13 -44.48 -31.69 14.87
N GLY A 14 -43.70 -30.61 14.78
CA GLY A 14 -44.20 -29.25 14.53
C GLY A 14 -43.39 -28.49 13.48
N ARG A 15 -44.03 -28.21 12.34
CA ARG A 15 -43.59 -27.33 11.24
C ARG A 15 -43.23 -25.92 11.71
N LEU A 16 -42.35 -25.24 10.96
CA LEU A 16 -42.39 -23.84 10.44
C LEU A 16 -41.04 -23.63 9.71
N GLY A 17 -40.93 -23.40 8.40
CA GLY A 17 -41.40 -22.23 7.67
C GLY A 17 -40.18 -21.53 7.03
N ARG A 18 -39.69 -22.00 5.88
CA ARG A 18 -38.59 -21.36 5.13
C ARG A 18 -39.16 -20.26 4.22
N LEU A 19 -38.85 -19.00 4.51
CA LEU A 19 -39.13 -17.85 3.65
C LEU A 19 -38.14 -17.83 2.47
N ARG A 20 -38.67 -17.97 1.24
CA ARG A 20 -37.96 -17.69 -0.01
C ARG A 20 -38.32 -16.29 -0.48
N TRP A 21 -37.32 -15.44 -0.68
CA TRP A 21 -37.46 -14.14 -1.34
C TRP A 21 -37.58 -14.32 -2.86
N HIS A 22 -38.70 -13.93 -3.43
CA HIS A 22 -38.91 -13.85 -4.88
C HIS A 22 -38.50 -12.46 -5.40
N SER A 23 -37.57 -12.41 -6.35
CA SER A 23 -37.29 -11.21 -7.16
C SER A 23 -38.11 -11.23 -8.46
N PRO A 24 -38.80 -10.16 -8.86
CA PRO A 24 -39.51 -10.14 -10.14
C PRO A 24 -38.54 -9.87 -11.31
N ARG A 25 -38.56 -10.75 -12.31
CA ARG A 25 -37.91 -10.56 -13.62
C ARG A 25 -38.73 -9.60 -14.48
N ALA A 26 -38.14 -8.48 -14.90
CA ALA A 26 -38.68 -7.64 -15.96
C ALA A 26 -38.29 -8.21 -17.34
N ARG A 27 -39.27 -8.36 -18.25
CA ARG A 27 -39.08 -8.67 -19.68
C ARG A 27 -39.34 -7.41 -20.53
N PRO A 28 -38.72 -7.28 -21.72
CA PRO A 28 -38.70 -6.05 -22.51
C PRO A 28 -39.93 -5.91 -23.42
N ARG A 29 -40.37 -4.67 -23.68
CA ARG A 29 -41.31 -4.33 -24.75
C ARG A 29 -40.58 -3.62 -25.90
N ARG A 30 -40.83 -4.08 -27.12
CA ARG A 30 -40.41 -3.49 -28.40
C ARG A 30 -41.54 -2.65 -29.01
N GLY A 31 -41.14 -1.65 -29.82
CA GLY A 31 -41.96 -0.92 -30.82
C GLY A 31 -42.37 0.48 -30.34
N ALA A 32 -42.27 1.57 -31.10
CA ALA A 32 -41.94 1.77 -32.51
C ALA A 32 -41.59 3.25 -32.78
N GLY A 33 -40.80 3.49 -33.84
CA GLY A 33 -40.98 4.57 -34.82
C GLY A 33 -40.86 6.05 -34.40
N GLY A 34 -39.84 6.75 -34.91
CA GLY A 34 -39.84 8.21 -34.99
C GLY A 34 -38.47 8.80 -35.34
N ARG A 35 -38.21 9.05 -36.63
CA ARG A 35 -37.06 9.83 -37.11
C ARG A 35 -37.40 11.33 -37.07
N ALA A 36 -36.51 12.16 -36.52
CA ALA A 36 -36.25 13.53 -37.01
C ALA A 36 -34.92 14.08 -36.45
N ARG A 37 -34.27 14.94 -37.25
CA ARG A 37 -32.89 15.44 -37.21
C ARG A 37 -32.66 16.63 -36.23
N PRO A 38 -31.40 17.06 -36.00
CA PRO A 38 -31.01 17.94 -34.90
C PRO A 38 -31.14 19.43 -35.26
N ALA A 39 -31.20 20.29 -34.24
CA ALA A 39 -31.06 21.73 -34.38
C ALA A 39 -30.10 22.33 -33.33
N ASP A 40 -29.34 23.29 -33.84
CA ASP A 40 -28.15 23.99 -33.35
C ASP A 40 -28.19 24.76 -32.02
N ALA A 41 -26.98 25.18 -31.68
CA ALA A 41 -26.52 25.97 -30.53
C ALA A 41 -27.18 27.35 -30.34
N ALA A 42 -27.23 27.81 -29.09
CA ALA A 42 -26.90 29.19 -28.68
C ALA A 42 -26.83 29.35 -27.14
N THR A 43 -25.77 30.00 -26.68
CA THR A 43 -25.65 30.76 -25.40
C THR A 43 -25.54 32.25 -25.78
N PRO A 44 -25.56 33.25 -24.87
CA PRO A 44 -25.94 33.30 -23.45
C PRO A 44 -26.89 34.49 -23.08
N GLY A 45 -27.38 34.54 -21.84
CA GLY A 45 -28.04 35.73 -21.29
C GLY A 45 -28.20 35.69 -19.76
N SER A 46 -27.80 36.77 -19.10
CA SER A 46 -28.01 37.14 -17.69
C SER A 46 -28.25 38.65 -17.64
N PRO A 47 -28.73 39.31 -16.55
CA PRO A 47 -29.52 38.91 -15.36
C PRO A 47 -30.79 39.84 -15.22
N PRO A 48 -31.52 40.02 -14.08
CA PRO A 48 -31.08 40.63 -12.78
C PRO A 48 -31.62 39.84 -11.54
N GLY A 49 -31.06 39.88 -10.33
CA GLY A 49 -30.85 41.00 -9.40
C GLY A 49 -32.07 41.18 -8.46
N LEU A 50 -31.92 40.99 -7.13
CA LEU A 50 -32.55 41.78 -6.04
C LEU A 50 -32.39 41.17 -4.61
N ARG A 51 -31.71 41.97 -3.76
CA ARG A 51 -32.00 42.36 -2.36
C ARG A 51 -31.94 41.36 -1.19
N ALA A 52 -30.86 41.58 -0.43
CA ALA A 52 -30.71 41.69 1.03
C ALA A 52 -31.97 41.77 1.93
N ARG A 53 -31.91 41.05 3.06
CA ARG A 53 -32.57 41.43 4.33
C ARG A 53 -31.62 41.21 5.52
N ARG A 54 -31.45 42.29 6.31
CA ARG A 54 -30.87 42.34 7.66
C ARG A 54 -31.93 41.99 8.72
N ARG A 55 -31.57 41.27 9.80
CA ARG A 55 -32.06 41.42 11.20
C ARG A 55 -30.97 40.87 12.14
N ARG A 56 -30.28 41.72 12.91
CA ARG A 56 -30.48 42.12 14.34
C ARG A 56 -30.33 41.01 15.40
N ALA A 57 -29.15 41.02 16.03
CA ALA A 57 -28.81 41.13 17.46
C ALA A 57 -29.60 40.38 18.57
N GLY A 58 -28.81 39.80 19.49
CA GLY A 58 -29.15 39.35 20.85
C GLY A 58 -28.55 37.96 21.13
N GLY A 59 -27.83 37.64 22.19
CA GLY A 59 -27.42 38.36 23.39
C GLY A 59 -26.36 37.51 24.14
N ALA A 60 -25.67 38.14 25.08
CA ALA A 60 -24.66 37.52 25.93
C ALA A 60 -25.27 36.62 27.02
N GLY A 61 -24.52 35.57 27.42
CA GLY A 61 -24.82 34.74 28.59
C GLY A 61 -23.57 33.99 29.05
N ARG A 62 -23.18 34.23 30.30
CA ARG A 62 -21.92 33.84 30.94
C ARG A 62 -22.09 32.61 31.86
N HIS A 63 -20.98 31.87 32.01
CA HIS A 63 -20.41 31.26 33.23
C HIS A 63 -20.95 29.98 33.92
N ARG A 64 -19.94 29.17 34.30
CA ARG A 64 -19.76 28.18 35.41
C ARG A 64 -20.28 26.75 35.16
N ALA A 65 -19.44 25.71 35.08
CA ALA A 65 -18.43 25.13 35.99
C ALA A 65 -19.01 24.23 37.09
N HIS A 66 -18.60 22.95 37.06
CA HIS A 66 -18.22 22.02 38.16
C HIS A 66 -18.71 20.59 37.94
N GLY A 67 -17.83 19.62 38.22
CA GLY A 67 -18.19 18.20 38.39
C GLY A 67 -17.04 17.25 38.06
N ALA A 68 -16.17 17.00 39.03
CA ALA A 68 -15.08 16.04 38.97
C ALA A 68 -15.51 14.62 39.39
N VAL A 69 -14.58 13.67 39.17
CA VAL A 69 -14.30 12.42 39.92
C VAL A 69 -14.58 11.11 39.16
N GLY A 70 -13.50 10.32 38.99
CA GLY A 70 -13.58 8.86 38.88
C GLY A 70 -12.56 8.20 37.94
N GLY A 71 -11.29 8.06 38.34
CA GLY A 71 -10.40 7.00 37.80
C GLY A 71 -10.80 5.61 38.34
N PRO A 72 -10.20 4.48 37.88
CA PRO A 72 -8.76 4.26 38.13
C PRO A 72 -7.96 3.34 37.15
N ARG A 73 -6.62 3.42 37.32
CA ARG A 73 -5.56 2.36 37.26
C ARG A 73 -4.88 1.94 35.95
N ASP A 74 -3.62 2.38 35.86
CA ASP A 74 -2.46 1.77 35.19
C ASP A 74 -2.13 0.35 35.69
N PRO A 75 -1.34 -0.41 34.91
CA PRO A 75 0.00 -0.73 35.40
C PRO A 75 1.12 -0.60 34.34
N GLU A 76 2.16 0.15 34.68
CA GLU A 76 3.48 0.07 34.04
C GLU A 76 4.26 -1.19 34.50
N ARG A 77 5.01 -1.81 33.58
CA ARG A 77 6.31 -2.44 33.86
C ARG A 77 7.28 -2.26 32.66
N PRO A 78 8.57 -1.98 32.91
CA PRO A 78 9.56 -1.70 31.87
C PRO A 78 10.35 -2.94 31.45
N PHE A 79 10.67 -3.08 30.15
CA PHE A 79 11.69 -4.01 29.67
C PHE A 79 13.03 -3.28 29.49
N GLY A 80 14.02 -3.72 30.26
CA GLY A 80 15.37 -3.16 30.28
C GLY A 80 16.23 -3.66 29.11
N CYS A 81 16.92 -2.72 28.47
CA CYS A 81 18.03 -2.99 27.56
C CYS A 81 19.30 -3.29 28.38
N LEU A 82 19.75 -4.55 28.39
CA LEU A 82 21.06 -4.91 28.91
C LEU A 82 22.13 -4.65 27.86
N ARG A 83 22.97 -3.64 28.12
CA ARG A 83 24.31 -3.54 27.55
C ARG A 83 25.26 -4.38 28.40
N ALA A 84 26.01 -5.26 27.78
CA ALA A 84 27.23 -5.83 28.34
C ALA A 84 28.40 -5.51 27.41
N GLY A 85 29.37 -4.76 27.92
CA GLY A 85 30.72 -4.67 27.38
C GLY A 85 31.67 -5.29 28.39
N GLY A 86 32.80 -5.81 27.91
CA GLY A 86 33.93 -6.24 28.75
C GLY A 86 34.74 -7.40 28.19
N ASP A 87 35.82 -7.03 27.49
CA ASP A 87 37.18 -7.59 27.55
C ASP A 87 37.49 -9.05 27.14
N GLY A 88 38.50 -9.21 26.27
CA GLY A 88 39.08 -10.52 26.00
C GLY A 88 40.12 -10.63 24.88
N LEU A 89 41.31 -10.05 25.11
CA LEU A 89 42.64 -10.58 24.76
C LEU A 89 43.11 -10.74 23.30
N ALA A 90 44.21 -10.03 23.04
CA ALA A 90 45.13 -10.17 21.93
C ALA A 90 45.78 -11.56 21.82
N ARG A 91 46.02 -12.00 20.57
CA ARG A 91 47.13 -12.89 20.23
C ARG A 91 47.82 -12.42 18.96
N ASP A 92 49.11 -12.22 19.16
CA ASP A 92 50.15 -11.79 18.24
C ASP A 92 50.71 -13.00 17.46
N ARG A 93 51.12 -12.81 16.19
CA ARG A 93 52.16 -13.56 15.44
C ARG A 93 52.28 -13.11 13.97
N PRO A 94 53.43 -13.33 13.29
CA PRO A 94 54.21 -12.25 12.71
C PRO A 94 54.23 -12.24 11.16
N GLY A 95 54.68 -11.13 10.60
CA GLY A 95 54.55 -10.79 9.18
C GLY A 95 55.67 -11.21 8.24
N ARG A 96 55.49 -10.80 6.97
CA ARG A 96 56.50 -10.67 5.90
C ARG A 96 55.86 -10.03 4.64
N PRO A 97 56.64 -9.48 3.69
CA PRO A 97 57.10 -8.10 3.69
C PRO A 97 56.47 -7.21 2.60
N ALA A 98 56.74 -5.91 2.74
CA ALA A 98 56.26 -4.82 1.90
C ALA A 98 56.73 -4.91 0.43
N GLY A 99 55.77 -4.80 -0.49
CA GLY A 99 55.99 -4.45 -1.89
C GLY A 99 55.55 -3.01 -2.14
N LEU A 100 56.50 -2.16 -2.53
CA LEU A 100 56.29 -0.77 -2.92
C LEU A 100 55.45 -0.71 -4.21
N SER A 101 54.27 -0.11 -4.15
CA SER A 101 53.52 0.32 -5.35
C SER A 101 53.08 1.77 -5.17
N ARG A 102 53.48 2.58 -6.16
CA ARG A 102 53.39 4.04 -6.20
C ARG A 102 51.94 4.51 -6.11
N SER A 103 51.65 5.35 -5.12
CA SER A 103 50.40 6.09 -4.98
C SER A 103 50.30 7.18 -6.05
N GLY A 104 49.45 6.99 -7.06
CA GLY A 104 48.82 8.09 -7.77
C GLY A 104 47.78 8.76 -6.86
N PRO A 105 47.38 10.03 -7.10
CA PRO A 105 46.35 10.68 -6.31
C PRO A 105 45.01 10.00 -6.60
N GLY A 106 44.69 8.98 -5.80
CA GLY A 106 43.41 8.33 -5.80
C GLY A 106 42.34 9.35 -5.47
N ALA A 107 41.45 9.59 -6.43
CA ALA A 107 40.18 10.25 -6.20
C ALA A 107 39.56 9.64 -4.95
N ARG A 108 39.53 10.42 -3.86
CA ARG A 108 38.74 10.10 -2.69
C ARG A 108 37.30 10.10 -3.16
N GLY A 109 36.82 8.92 -3.56
CA GLY A 109 35.41 8.69 -3.81
C GLY A 109 34.67 9.20 -2.58
N ARG A 110 33.92 10.28 -2.76
CA ARG A 110 32.88 10.66 -1.81
C ARG A 110 32.04 9.39 -1.64
N ARG A 111 32.17 8.70 -0.51
CA ARG A 111 31.16 7.75 -0.07
C ARG A 111 29.90 8.59 0.06
N GLY A 112 29.11 8.61 -1.02
CA GLY A 112 27.91 9.42 -1.11
C GLY A 112 27.05 9.06 0.08
N LEU A 113 26.62 10.06 0.84
CA LEU A 113 25.55 9.88 1.80
C LEU A 113 24.38 9.27 1.04
N THR A 114 24.07 8.00 1.29
CA THR A 114 22.93 7.31 0.71
C THR A 114 21.68 7.95 1.28
N VAL A 115 20.94 8.66 0.44
CA VAL A 115 19.66 9.30 0.77
C VAL A 115 18.53 8.36 0.38
N ALA A 116 17.54 8.20 1.26
CA ALA A 116 16.40 7.30 1.07
C ALA A 116 15.79 7.45 -0.32
N LEU A 117 15.71 6.34 -1.07
CA LEU A 117 15.11 6.29 -2.41
C LEU A 117 15.72 7.31 -3.40
N GLY A 118 16.94 7.79 -3.14
CA GLY A 118 17.63 8.74 -4.01
C GLY A 118 17.11 10.17 -3.98
N VAL A 119 16.17 10.52 -3.10
CA VAL A 119 15.51 11.83 -3.05
C VAL A 119 15.82 12.55 -1.72
N GLY A 120 16.30 13.79 -1.80
CA GLY A 120 16.67 14.59 -0.63
C GLY A 120 15.47 14.98 0.25
N GLY A 121 15.67 15.03 1.57
CA GLY A 121 14.63 15.42 2.54
C GLY A 121 13.60 14.34 2.84
N LEU A 122 13.61 13.22 2.11
CA LEU A 122 12.76 12.07 2.35
C LEU A 122 13.20 11.31 3.60
N ARG A 123 12.23 10.80 4.36
CA ARG A 123 12.47 9.79 5.39
C ARG A 123 11.54 8.60 5.18
N VAL A 124 12.03 7.40 5.47
CA VAL A 124 11.23 6.17 5.44
C VAL A 124 11.36 5.49 6.79
N GLY A 125 10.21 5.09 7.34
CA GLY A 125 10.11 4.41 8.61
C GLY A 125 9.39 3.08 8.49
N VAL A 126 9.85 2.10 9.25
CA VAL A 126 9.37 0.72 9.19
C VAL A 126 9.03 0.24 10.59
N TRP A 127 7.85 -0.34 10.74
CA TRP A 127 7.42 -1.07 11.92
C TRP A 127 7.04 -2.50 11.49
N THR A 128 7.57 -3.51 12.18
CA THR A 128 7.36 -4.92 11.84
C THR A 128 6.87 -5.68 13.06
N HIS A 129 5.78 -6.42 12.92
CA HIS A 129 5.31 -7.39 13.90
C HIS A 129 5.83 -8.77 13.49
N SER A 130 6.98 -9.17 14.01
CA SER A 130 7.69 -10.38 13.57
C SER A 130 6.88 -11.67 13.78
N GLU A 131 6.19 -11.82 14.91
CA GLU A 131 5.42 -13.04 15.22
C GLU A 131 4.17 -13.17 14.36
N GLY A 132 3.45 -12.06 14.17
CA GLY A 132 2.23 -11.97 13.36
C GLY A 132 2.49 -11.86 11.86
N HIS A 133 3.76 -11.84 11.42
CA HIS A 133 4.18 -11.73 10.03
C HIS A 133 3.46 -10.59 9.28
N THR A 134 3.42 -9.40 9.88
CA THR A 134 2.78 -8.22 9.29
C THR A 134 3.55 -6.96 9.68
N GLY A 135 3.21 -5.81 9.08
CA GLY A 135 3.87 -4.56 9.40
C GLY A 135 3.41 -3.37 8.59
N THR A 136 4.09 -2.24 8.81
CA THR A 136 3.77 -0.95 8.20
C THR A 136 5.04 -0.25 7.78
N THR A 137 5.02 0.31 6.58
CA THR A 137 6.07 1.17 6.04
C THR A 137 5.48 2.54 5.72
N VAL A 138 6.10 3.59 6.25
CA VAL A 138 5.65 4.98 6.09
C VAL A 138 6.72 5.77 5.35
N VAL A 139 6.33 6.39 4.23
CA VAL A 139 7.14 7.33 3.46
C VAL A 139 6.76 8.75 3.86
N LEU A 140 7.71 9.48 4.45
CA LEU A 140 7.56 10.85 4.97
C LEU A 140 8.35 11.84 4.09
N PRO A 141 7.69 12.48 3.11
CA PRO A 141 8.34 13.51 2.31
C PRO A 141 8.52 14.83 3.07
N PRO A 142 9.37 15.76 2.59
CA PRO A 142 9.42 17.12 3.11
C PRO A 142 8.09 17.86 2.85
N THR A 143 7.81 18.89 3.65
CA THR A 143 6.63 19.77 3.47
C THR A 143 6.62 20.41 2.07
N GLY A 144 5.45 20.64 1.47
CA GLY A 144 5.36 21.15 0.10
C GLY A 144 5.40 20.08 -0.99
N THR A 145 5.51 18.80 -0.62
CA THR A 145 5.58 17.69 -1.59
C THR A 145 4.21 17.41 -2.21
N VAL A 146 4.14 17.51 -3.53
CA VAL A 146 2.94 17.20 -4.31
C VAL A 146 2.70 15.70 -4.33
N GLY A 147 1.45 15.29 -4.11
CA GLY A 147 1.05 13.88 -4.07
C GLY A 147 -0.04 13.54 -5.09
N GLY A 148 0.07 12.35 -5.66
CA GLY A 148 -0.96 11.70 -6.47
C GLY A 148 -1.07 10.21 -6.17
N MET A 149 -2.22 9.61 -6.46
CA MET A 149 -2.45 8.17 -6.30
C MET A 149 -3.22 7.60 -7.48
N ALA A 150 -2.88 6.37 -7.86
CA ALA A 150 -3.65 5.56 -8.80
C ALA A 150 -3.98 4.19 -8.19
N VAL A 151 -5.16 3.67 -8.52
CA VAL A 151 -5.65 2.35 -8.12
C VAL A 151 -6.05 1.61 -9.39
N ARG A 152 -5.56 0.38 -9.56
CA ARG A 152 -5.84 -0.44 -10.75
C ARG A 152 -6.39 -1.82 -10.41
N GLY A 153 -6.10 -2.35 -9.23
CA GLY A 153 -6.73 -3.57 -8.74
C GLY A 153 -8.23 -3.37 -8.41
N ALA A 154 -9.03 -4.42 -8.54
CA ALA A 154 -10.47 -4.38 -8.28
C ALA A 154 -10.86 -4.56 -6.79
N SER A 155 -9.91 -4.97 -5.93
CA SER A 155 -10.14 -5.17 -4.49
C SER A 155 -9.27 -4.23 -3.61
N PRO A 156 -9.31 -2.90 -3.81
CA PRO A 156 -8.42 -1.99 -3.11
C PRO A 156 -8.88 -1.71 -1.67
N GLY A 157 -7.94 -1.65 -0.73
CA GLY A 157 -8.14 -1.00 0.55
C GLY A 157 -7.31 0.28 0.59
N THR A 158 -7.97 1.44 0.65
CA THR A 158 -7.27 2.73 0.57
C THR A 158 -7.78 3.75 1.57
N ARG A 159 -6.89 4.68 1.94
CA ARG A 159 -7.17 5.86 2.77
C ARG A 159 -6.81 7.11 1.98
N GLU A 160 -7.70 8.09 1.99
CA GLU A 160 -7.54 9.41 1.33
C GLU A 160 -7.30 9.36 -0.18
N ALA A 161 -7.63 8.25 -0.86
CA ALA A 161 -7.49 8.11 -2.31
C ALA A 161 -8.28 9.19 -3.09
N ALA A 162 -9.49 9.56 -2.63
CA ALA A 162 -10.27 10.62 -3.26
C ALA A 162 -9.59 11.99 -3.15
N ALA A 163 -8.92 12.28 -2.03
CA ALA A 163 -8.18 13.52 -1.83
C ALA A 163 -6.91 13.56 -2.70
N LEU A 164 -6.23 12.42 -2.88
CA LEU A 164 -5.03 12.27 -3.72
C LEU A 164 -5.33 12.00 -5.19
N GLY A 165 -6.59 11.79 -5.56
CA GLY A 165 -7.03 11.64 -6.94
C GLY A 165 -7.04 12.97 -7.71
N PRO A 166 -7.11 12.94 -9.06
CA PRO A 166 -6.93 14.11 -9.92
C PRO A 166 -7.94 15.24 -9.67
N THR A 167 -9.11 14.93 -9.10
CA THR A 167 -10.16 15.92 -8.79
C THR A 167 -10.10 16.45 -7.36
N GLY A 168 -9.21 15.93 -6.51
CA GLY A 168 -9.09 16.36 -5.13
C GLY A 168 -8.53 17.78 -5.02
N LYS A 169 -9.06 18.58 -4.09
CA LYS A 169 -8.66 19.99 -3.89
C LYS A 169 -7.22 20.14 -3.36
N VAL A 170 -6.77 19.21 -2.51
CA VAL A 170 -5.46 19.26 -1.87
C VAL A 170 -4.37 18.76 -2.81
N ALA A 171 -3.22 19.44 -2.85
CA ALA A 171 -2.09 19.08 -3.71
C ALA A 171 -0.98 18.32 -2.97
N GLU A 172 -0.79 18.61 -1.69
CA GLU A 172 0.29 18.08 -0.87
C GLU A 172 -0.12 16.76 -0.20
N CYS A 173 0.79 15.80 -0.23
CA CYS A 173 0.70 14.58 0.54
C CYS A 173 1.80 14.58 1.61
N HIS A 174 1.42 14.40 2.86
CA HIS A 174 2.32 14.54 4.00
C HIS A 174 2.90 13.21 4.46
N ALA A 175 2.26 12.10 4.08
CA ALA A 175 2.78 10.75 4.25
C ALA A 175 2.05 9.78 3.32
N ALA A 176 2.76 8.79 2.81
CA ALA A 176 2.18 7.58 2.23
C ALA A 176 2.42 6.39 3.16
N VAL A 177 1.34 5.66 3.49
CA VAL A 177 1.35 4.52 4.40
C VAL A 177 1.04 3.26 3.61
N LEU A 178 1.95 2.30 3.67
CA LEU A 178 1.80 0.97 3.10
C LEU A 178 1.74 -0.01 4.28
N SER A 179 0.66 -0.78 4.40
CA SER A 179 0.48 -1.65 5.58
C SER A 179 -0.09 -3.02 5.23
N GLY A 180 0.33 -4.02 6.00
CA GLY A 180 -0.43 -5.26 6.15
C GLY A 180 -1.70 -5.06 6.96
N GLY A 181 -2.36 -6.16 7.31
CA GLY A 181 -3.56 -6.22 8.14
C GLY A 181 -4.86 -6.04 7.36
N SER A 182 -4.83 -6.09 6.02
CA SER A 182 -5.99 -5.82 5.18
C SER A 182 -6.68 -4.49 5.56
N ALA A 183 -8.00 -4.40 5.47
CA ALA A 183 -8.76 -3.20 5.80
C ALA A 183 -8.51 -2.67 7.24
N PHE A 184 -8.17 -3.54 8.20
CA PHE A 184 -7.82 -3.12 9.56
C PHE A 184 -6.53 -2.28 9.58
N GLY A 185 -5.58 -2.61 8.70
CA GLY A 185 -4.33 -1.87 8.49
C GLY A 185 -4.51 -0.40 8.15
N LEU A 186 -5.68 0.01 7.64
CA LEU A 186 -5.98 1.43 7.37
C LEU A 186 -5.96 2.29 8.66
N ALA A 187 -6.10 1.66 9.83
CA ALA A 187 -5.99 2.33 11.13
C ALA A 187 -4.59 2.87 11.42
N THR A 188 -3.53 2.35 10.78
CA THR A 188 -2.16 2.90 10.88
C THR A 188 -2.10 4.37 10.50
N GLY A 189 -2.89 4.78 9.50
CA GLY A 189 -2.97 6.17 9.04
C GLY A 189 -3.43 7.16 10.12
N ASP A 190 -4.20 6.73 11.12
CA ASP A 190 -4.60 7.57 12.25
C ASP A 190 -3.40 7.93 13.15
N GLY A 191 -2.54 6.94 13.43
CA GLY A 191 -1.29 7.15 14.17
C GLY A 191 -0.34 8.11 13.45
N VAL A 192 -0.20 7.94 12.13
CA VAL A 192 0.63 8.81 11.28
C VAL A 192 0.06 10.23 11.25
N ALA A 193 -1.25 10.39 11.06
CA ALA A 193 -1.90 11.70 11.02
C ALA A 193 -1.74 12.45 12.35
N ARG A 194 -1.95 11.80 13.49
CA ARG A 194 -1.73 12.44 14.81
C ARG A 194 -0.26 12.77 15.05
N TRP A 195 0.66 11.90 14.63
CA TRP A 195 2.10 12.15 14.77
C TRP A 195 2.57 13.37 13.97
N LEU A 196 2.03 13.55 12.74
CA LEU A 196 2.29 14.71 11.88
C LEU A 196 1.65 15.98 12.44
N ALA A 197 0.38 15.92 12.84
CA ALA A 197 -0.34 17.06 13.39
C ALA A 197 0.34 17.61 14.66
N ALA A 198 0.80 16.72 15.56
CA ALA A 198 1.56 17.11 16.76
C ALA A 198 2.89 17.82 16.45
N ARG A 199 3.39 17.72 15.22
CA ARG A 199 4.61 18.38 14.73
C ARG A 199 4.31 19.59 13.84
N GLY A 200 3.05 20.02 13.76
CA GLY A 200 2.65 21.14 12.94
C GLY A 200 2.77 20.84 11.44
N VAL A 201 2.66 19.59 11.01
CA VAL A 201 2.66 19.20 9.59
C VAL A 201 1.24 18.97 9.12
N GLY A 202 0.85 19.60 8.01
CA GLY A 202 -0.49 19.55 7.46
C GLY A 202 -0.97 20.88 6.91
N TYR A 203 -2.12 20.86 6.26
CA TYR A 203 -2.84 22.06 5.85
C TYR A 203 -3.32 22.84 7.06
N GLU A 204 -3.00 24.13 7.11
CA GLU A 204 -3.57 25.01 8.13
C GLU A 204 -5.03 25.32 7.76
N VAL A 205 -5.96 24.82 8.58
CA VAL A 205 -7.41 24.97 8.36
C VAL A 205 -8.00 26.09 9.21
N THR A 206 -7.34 26.44 10.31
CA THR A 206 -7.62 27.58 11.20
C THR A 206 -6.32 27.89 11.98
N PRO A 207 -6.11 29.11 12.50
CA PRO A 207 -4.84 29.47 13.14
C PRO A 207 -4.39 28.44 14.19
N GLY A 208 -3.20 27.86 13.97
CA GLY A 208 -2.60 26.86 14.87
C GLY A 208 -3.14 25.44 14.76
N VAL A 209 -4.10 25.15 13.88
CA VAL A 209 -4.63 23.80 13.64
C VAL A 209 -4.27 23.33 12.24
N ARG A 210 -3.50 22.23 12.18
CA ARG A 210 -3.05 21.62 10.93
C ARG A 210 -3.62 20.22 10.74
N VAL A 211 -4.11 19.95 9.54
CA VAL A 211 -4.69 18.67 9.13
C VAL A 211 -3.81 18.06 8.04
N PRO A 212 -3.05 16.99 8.34
CA PRO A 212 -2.24 16.30 7.35
C PRO A 212 -3.10 15.43 6.44
N ILE A 213 -2.71 15.38 5.17
CA ILE A 213 -3.20 14.41 4.18
C ILE A 213 -2.29 13.18 4.25
N VAL A 214 -2.86 12.05 4.65
CA VAL A 214 -2.15 10.78 4.85
C VAL A 214 -2.76 9.73 3.93
N GLY A 215 -2.10 9.50 2.79
CA GLY A 215 -2.47 8.44 1.85
C GLY A 215 -2.18 7.07 2.45
N GLY A 216 -3.07 6.11 2.24
CA GLY A 216 -2.87 4.73 2.70
C GLY A 216 -3.29 3.70 1.65
N ALA A 217 -2.52 2.63 1.56
CA ALA A 217 -2.87 1.42 0.82
C ALA A 217 -2.51 0.20 1.68
N ILE A 218 -3.29 -0.88 1.55
CA ILE A 218 -3.10 -2.08 2.37
C ILE A 218 -2.95 -3.36 1.55
N VAL A 219 -2.27 -4.34 2.11
CA VAL A 219 -2.22 -5.73 1.62
C VAL A 219 -2.96 -6.66 2.59
N PHE A 220 -3.48 -7.76 2.07
CA PHE A 220 -3.97 -8.87 2.89
C PHE A 220 -2.84 -9.84 3.22
N ASP A 221 -2.43 -9.89 4.49
CA ASP A 221 -1.38 -10.78 5.00
C ASP A 221 -1.76 -11.47 6.34
N LEU A 222 -3.03 -11.36 6.73
CA LEU A 222 -3.54 -11.97 7.97
C LEU A 222 -3.59 -13.49 7.83
N ARG A 223 -2.91 -14.19 8.76
CA ARG A 223 -2.84 -15.66 8.78
C ARG A 223 -3.80 -16.28 9.80
N ASP A 224 -3.88 -15.67 10.98
CA ASP A 224 -4.65 -16.17 12.12
C ASP A 224 -5.65 -15.12 12.62
N ALA A 225 -5.28 -14.37 13.68
CA ALA A 225 -6.16 -13.44 14.36
C ALA A 225 -6.05 -12.00 13.85
N VAL A 226 -7.17 -11.28 13.88
CA VAL A 226 -7.24 -9.83 13.57
C VAL A 226 -6.47 -8.99 14.61
N THR A 227 -6.17 -9.54 15.80
CA THR A 227 -5.47 -8.83 16.88
C THR A 227 -4.10 -8.32 16.49
N ASP A 228 -3.46 -8.96 15.52
CA ASP A 228 -2.08 -8.66 15.12
C ASP A 228 -2.04 -7.64 13.98
N ALA A 229 -3.21 -7.23 13.47
CA ALA A 229 -3.31 -6.26 12.38
C ALA A 229 -2.70 -4.91 12.81
N PRO A 230 -1.84 -4.29 11.98
CA PRO A 230 -1.23 -3.01 12.31
C PRO A 230 -2.29 -1.91 12.56
N GLY A 231 -2.17 -1.22 13.69
CA GLY A 231 -3.06 -0.13 14.10
C GLY A 231 -2.36 1.22 14.24
N ALA A 232 -3.00 2.18 14.89
CA ALA A 232 -2.44 3.51 15.10
C ALA A 232 -1.06 3.50 15.80
N VAL A 233 -0.81 2.56 16.73
CA VAL A 233 0.48 2.41 17.40
C VAL A 233 1.58 2.03 16.40
N ALA A 234 1.30 1.10 15.48
CA ALA A 234 2.23 0.68 14.43
C ALA A 234 2.55 1.85 13.48
N GLY A 235 1.53 2.60 13.04
CA GLY A 235 1.72 3.79 12.19
C GLY A 235 2.56 4.87 12.87
N ARG A 236 2.32 5.15 14.15
CA ARG A 236 3.14 6.07 14.96
C ARG A 236 4.57 5.56 15.11
N GLY A 237 4.74 4.27 15.42
CA GLY A 237 6.05 3.63 15.58
C GLY A 237 6.88 3.68 14.30
N ALA A 238 6.26 3.45 13.14
CA ALA A 238 6.93 3.61 11.85
C ALA A 238 7.41 5.06 11.65
N CYS A 239 6.58 6.07 11.96
CA CYS A 239 7.03 7.47 11.89
C CYS A 239 8.21 7.79 12.83
N GLU A 240 8.23 7.21 14.02
CA GLU A 240 9.32 7.40 14.99
C GLU A 240 10.62 6.71 14.56
N ALA A 241 10.51 5.57 13.88
CA ALA A 241 11.64 4.85 13.30
C ALA A 241 12.14 5.46 11.97
N ALA A 242 11.49 6.52 11.46
CA ALA A 242 11.80 7.04 10.13
C ALA A 242 13.17 7.72 10.06
N THR A 243 14.00 7.27 9.11
CA THR A 243 15.34 7.80 8.87
C THR A 243 15.51 8.23 7.41
N SER A 244 16.57 8.98 7.11
CA SER A 244 16.94 9.35 5.73
C SER A 244 17.85 8.32 5.06
N ALA A 245 18.12 7.17 5.70
CA ALA A 245 18.91 6.09 5.11
C ALA A 245 18.08 5.30 4.10
N GLU A 246 18.75 4.50 3.26
CA GLU A 246 18.05 3.58 2.37
C GLU A 246 17.16 2.64 3.20
N PRO A 247 15.86 2.52 2.89
CA PRO A 247 14.97 1.65 3.63
C PRO A 247 15.34 0.18 3.45
N PRO A 248 15.10 -0.67 4.47
CA PRO A 248 15.38 -2.10 4.37
C PRO A 248 14.45 -2.78 3.35
N THR A 249 14.92 -3.87 2.74
CA THR A 249 14.15 -4.72 1.82
C THR A 249 13.90 -6.10 2.43
N GLY A 250 13.03 -6.90 1.80
CA GLY A 250 12.64 -8.23 2.25
C GLY A 250 11.41 -8.23 3.16
N GLN A 251 11.34 -9.20 4.07
CA GLN A 251 10.18 -9.45 4.96
C GLN A 251 10.16 -8.50 6.17
N VAL A 252 10.06 -7.21 5.88
CA VAL A 252 9.98 -6.13 6.89
C VAL A 252 8.88 -5.15 6.51
N GLY A 253 8.31 -4.47 7.50
CA GLY A 253 7.26 -3.47 7.27
C GLY A 253 6.07 -4.07 6.53
N VAL A 254 5.60 -3.38 5.49
CA VAL A 254 4.54 -3.92 4.60
C VAL A 254 4.92 -5.26 3.97
N GLY A 255 6.22 -5.54 3.81
CA GLY A 255 6.73 -6.77 3.23
C GLY A 255 6.64 -8.00 4.15
N ALA A 256 6.45 -7.83 5.46
CA ALA A 256 6.62 -8.90 6.44
C ALA A 256 5.74 -10.14 6.20
N GLY A 257 4.53 -9.95 5.69
CA GLY A 257 3.59 -11.04 5.37
C GLY A 257 3.33 -11.24 3.88
N CYS A 258 4.07 -10.55 3.02
CA CYS A 258 3.86 -10.57 1.57
C CYS A 258 4.21 -11.95 0.97
N VAL A 259 3.33 -12.44 0.08
CA VAL A 259 3.47 -13.71 -0.64
C VAL A 259 3.07 -13.51 -2.10
N VAL A 260 3.75 -14.19 -3.03
CA VAL A 260 3.47 -14.15 -4.49
C VAL A 260 3.23 -15.55 -5.06
N GLY A 261 2.81 -15.64 -6.33
CA GLY A 261 2.70 -16.94 -7.03
C GLY A 261 1.51 -17.79 -6.59
N LYS A 262 0.35 -17.17 -6.44
CA LYS A 262 -0.88 -17.79 -5.90
C LYS A 262 -1.84 -18.26 -7.00
N THR A 263 -1.37 -18.36 -8.23
CA THR A 263 -2.17 -18.74 -9.42
C THR A 263 -2.79 -20.13 -9.31
N ALA A 264 -2.22 -21.04 -8.50
CA ALA A 264 -2.74 -22.37 -8.18
C ALA A 264 -3.40 -22.46 -6.79
N GLY A 265 -3.57 -21.33 -6.09
CA GLY A 265 -4.07 -21.23 -4.72
C GLY A 265 -3.01 -20.68 -3.74
N ALA A 266 -3.48 -20.07 -2.65
CA ALA A 266 -2.62 -19.39 -1.68
C ALA A 266 -1.59 -20.32 -1.00
N ALA A 267 -1.93 -21.61 -0.85
CA ALA A 267 -1.05 -22.61 -0.24
C ALA A 267 0.23 -22.90 -1.05
N PHE A 268 0.26 -22.53 -2.33
CA PHE A 268 1.43 -22.72 -3.21
C PHE A 268 2.24 -21.45 -3.43
N GLY A 269 1.85 -20.35 -2.77
CA GLY A 269 2.59 -19.10 -2.86
C GLY A 269 3.95 -19.20 -2.21
N VAL A 270 4.87 -18.33 -2.62
CA VAL A 270 6.22 -18.22 -2.07
C VAL A 270 6.40 -16.89 -1.34
N PRO A 271 7.24 -16.85 -0.28
CA PRO A 271 7.52 -15.60 0.41
C PRO A 271 8.05 -14.52 -0.54
N ALA A 272 7.64 -13.28 -0.28
CA ALA A 272 8.11 -12.10 -0.96
C ALA A 272 8.51 -11.05 0.09
N GLY A 273 8.26 -9.76 -0.19
CA GLY A 273 8.64 -8.70 0.73
C GLY A 273 8.30 -7.32 0.22
N GLN A 274 9.00 -6.34 0.80
CA GLN A 274 9.12 -5.02 0.22
C GLN A 274 10.47 -4.89 -0.49
N GLY A 275 10.48 -4.21 -1.64
CA GLY A 275 11.70 -3.94 -2.38
C GLY A 275 11.81 -2.46 -2.74
N VAL A 276 13.04 -2.03 -3.01
CA VAL A 276 13.34 -0.66 -3.41
C VAL A 276 14.23 -0.61 -4.62
N ALA A 277 14.11 0.46 -5.39
CA ALA A 277 14.98 0.75 -6.53
C ALA A 277 15.09 2.26 -6.73
N ILE A 278 16.16 2.67 -7.40
CA ILE A 278 16.43 4.07 -7.74
C ILE A 278 16.91 4.14 -9.19
N ALA A 279 16.27 4.97 -10.00
CA ALA A 279 16.73 5.35 -11.32
C ALA A 279 17.06 6.84 -11.39
N ARG A 280 18.01 7.19 -12.26
CA ARG A 280 18.42 8.58 -12.51
C ARG A 280 18.48 8.86 -14.00
N GLY A 281 18.09 10.06 -14.41
CA GLY A 281 18.14 10.48 -15.81
C GLY A 281 18.04 11.99 -15.92
N ALA A 282 18.90 12.61 -16.73
CA ALA A 282 18.93 14.06 -16.96
C ALA A 282 18.94 14.91 -15.66
N GLY A 283 19.66 14.45 -14.62
CA GLY A 283 19.77 15.14 -13.33
C GLY A 283 18.60 14.91 -12.38
N LEU A 284 17.55 14.20 -12.78
CA LEU A 284 16.43 13.78 -11.94
C LEU A 284 16.73 12.45 -11.25
N SER A 285 16.15 12.27 -10.06
CA SER A 285 16.08 10.98 -9.36
C SER A 285 14.63 10.53 -9.22
N VAL A 286 14.40 9.23 -9.46
CA VAL A 286 13.13 8.55 -9.20
C VAL A 286 13.43 7.30 -8.38
N GLY A 287 12.85 7.22 -7.19
CA GLY A 287 12.91 6.05 -6.33
C GLY A 287 11.55 5.37 -6.25
N ALA A 288 11.54 4.07 -5.95
CA ALA A 288 10.32 3.34 -5.64
C ALA A 288 10.53 2.45 -4.41
N LEU A 289 9.48 2.36 -3.58
CA LEU A 289 9.34 1.35 -2.54
C LEU A 289 8.02 0.61 -2.76
N VAL A 290 8.06 -0.71 -2.84
CA VAL A 290 6.90 -1.53 -3.21
C VAL A 290 6.80 -2.75 -2.30
N GLY A 291 5.64 -2.95 -1.67
CA GLY A 291 5.25 -4.21 -1.01
C GLY A 291 4.54 -5.13 -2.00
N VAL A 292 4.98 -6.39 -2.09
CA VAL A 292 4.61 -7.30 -3.18
C VAL A 292 3.87 -8.53 -2.66
N ASN A 293 2.54 -8.46 -2.60
CA ASN A 293 1.65 -9.56 -2.21
C ASN A 293 0.80 -10.05 -3.41
N ALA A 294 1.43 -10.24 -4.56
CA ALA A 294 0.75 -10.46 -5.83
C ALA A 294 0.02 -11.80 -5.94
N PHE A 295 -1.04 -11.82 -6.77
CA PHE A 295 -1.65 -13.08 -7.21
C PHE A 295 -0.74 -13.83 -8.19
N GLY A 296 -0.17 -13.10 -9.15
CA GLY A 296 0.70 -13.63 -10.18
C GLY A 296 2.11 -13.99 -9.71
N ASP A 297 2.87 -14.54 -10.65
CA ASP A 297 4.29 -14.84 -10.50
C ASP A 297 5.11 -13.56 -10.79
N VAL A 298 6.27 -13.42 -10.13
CA VAL A 298 7.22 -12.34 -10.38
C VAL A 298 8.23 -12.77 -11.44
N LEU A 299 8.44 -11.91 -12.45
CA LEU A 299 9.28 -12.16 -13.62
C LEU A 299 10.56 -11.32 -13.63
N ASP A 300 11.63 -11.87 -14.19
CA ASP A 300 12.87 -11.14 -14.50
C ASP A 300 12.71 -10.23 -15.74
N GLU A 301 13.78 -9.54 -16.13
CA GLU A 301 13.81 -8.67 -17.30
C GLU A 301 13.57 -9.41 -18.63
N ARG A 302 13.77 -10.72 -18.65
CA ARG A 302 13.64 -11.60 -19.83
C ARG A 302 12.30 -12.34 -19.86
N GLY A 303 11.46 -12.17 -18.83
CA GLY A 303 10.18 -12.84 -18.67
C GLY A 303 10.26 -14.24 -18.05
N ALA A 304 11.40 -14.64 -17.50
CA ALA A 304 11.52 -15.87 -16.73
C ALA A 304 10.98 -15.66 -15.31
N VAL A 305 10.37 -16.69 -14.73
CA VAL A 305 9.84 -16.65 -13.36
C VAL A 305 11.00 -16.56 -12.37
N LEU A 306 11.07 -15.47 -11.61
CA LEU A 306 11.96 -15.28 -10.47
C LEU A 306 11.38 -15.89 -9.20
N ALA A 307 10.09 -15.67 -8.97
CA ALA A 307 9.37 -16.21 -7.83
C ALA A 307 7.92 -16.47 -8.25
N GLY A 308 7.47 -17.71 -8.13
CA GLY A 308 6.15 -18.10 -8.60
C GLY A 308 5.61 -19.32 -7.87
N SER A 309 4.44 -19.78 -8.30
CA SER A 309 3.74 -20.89 -7.65
C SER A 309 4.59 -22.16 -7.58
N THR A 310 4.67 -22.76 -6.39
CA THR A 310 5.35 -24.05 -6.14
C THR A 310 4.50 -25.27 -6.51
N ALA A 311 3.29 -25.03 -7.03
CA ALA A 311 2.34 -26.07 -7.36
C ALA A 311 2.90 -27.04 -8.42
N PRO A 312 2.72 -28.37 -8.24
CA PRO A 312 3.01 -29.37 -9.26
C PRO A 312 2.40 -29.04 -10.62
N ALA A 313 3.02 -29.51 -11.71
CA ALA A 313 2.62 -29.14 -13.06
C ALA A 313 1.16 -29.52 -13.41
N ASP A 314 0.64 -30.56 -12.79
CA ASP A 314 -0.73 -31.07 -12.94
C ASP A 314 -1.76 -30.36 -12.04
N GLN A 315 -1.32 -29.55 -11.07
CA GLN A 315 -2.20 -28.75 -10.22
C GLN A 315 -2.94 -27.70 -11.08
N PRO A 316 -4.28 -27.64 -10.97
CA PRO A 316 -5.04 -26.61 -11.67
C PRO A 316 -4.64 -25.20 -11.23
N ARG A 317 -4.54 -24.28 -12.19
CA ARG A 317 -4.11 -22.90 -11.98
C ARG A 317 -4.86 -21.93 -12.88
N PHE A 318 -4.64 -20.63 -12.65
CA PHE A 318 -5.14 -19.57 -13.51
C PHE A 318 -4.86 -19.92 -14.99
N PRO A 319 -5.88 -19.92 -15.86
CA PRO A 319 -5.82 -20.49 -17.20
C PRO A 319 -5.07 -19.56 -18.17
N TYR A 320 -3.80 -19.31 -17.91
CA TYR A 320 -2.94 -18.45 -18.70
C TYR A 320 -1.77 -19.24 -19.28
N VAL A 321 -1.48 -18.96 -20.54
CA VAL A 321 -0.23 -19.34 -21.20
C VAL A 321 0.29 -18.08 -21.87
N SER A 322 1.58 -17.82 -21.68
CA SER A 322 2.24 -16.68 -22.32
C SER A 322 2.07 -16.76 -23.84
N PRO A 323 1.75 -15.66 -24.54
CA PRO A 323 1.63 -15.66 -26.00
C PRO A 323 2.88 -16.14 -26.76
N SER A 324 4.05 -16.09 -26.13
CA SER A 324 5.31 -16.59 -26.68
C SER A 324 5.48 -18.12 -26.54
N HIS A 325 4.73 -18.74 -25.63
CA HIS A 325 4.68 -20.19 -25.49
C HIS A 325 3.65 -20.78 -26.45
N ARG A 326 4.12 -21.70 -27.32
CA ARG A 326 3.26 -22.46 -28.24
C ARG A 326 2.61 -23.69 -27.60
N ALA A 327 2.79 -23.89 -26.30
CA ALA A 327 2.16 -24.97 -25.57
C ALA A 327 0.64 -24.75 -25.52
N PRO A 328 -0.19 -25.80 -25.70
CA PRO A 328 -1.63 -25.66 -25.49
C PRO A 328 -1.90 -25.22 -24.04
N PRO A 329 -2.97 -24.43 -23.80
CA PRO A 329 -3.36 -24.08 -22.44
C PRO A 329 -3.59 -25.35 -21.61
N PRO A 330 -3.28 -25.31 -20.29
CA PRO A 330 -3.44 -26.48 -19.44
C PRO A 330 -4.87 -27.01 -19.55
N THR A 331 -5.04 -28.27 -19.96
CA THR A 331 -6.37 -28.85 -20.25
C THR A 331 -7.22 -29.05 -18.99
N ARG A 332 -6.59 -28.98 -17.81
CA ARG A 332 -7.24 -28.91 -16.51
C ARG A 332 -7.23 -27.46 -16.04
N HIS A 333 -8.38 -26.81 -16.16
CA HIS A 333 -8.68 -25.57 -15.48
C HIS A 333 -9.48 -25.91 -14.23
N GLY A 334 -8.96 -25.53 -13.07
CA GLY A 334 -9.73 -25.54 -11.83
C GLY A 334 -10.61 -24.30 -11.82
N PRO A 335 -11.63 -24.23 -10.94
CA PRO A 335 -12.27 -22.94 -10.67
C PRO A 335 -11.16 -21.91 -10.40
N VAL A 336 -11.17 -20.81 -11.14
CA VAL A 336 -10.24 -19.69 -10.97
C VAL A 336 -10.46 -19.15 -9.57
N GLY A 337 -9.68 -19.61 -8.60
CA GLY A 337 -9.80 -19.37 -7.15
C GLY A 337 -10.98 -18.50 -6.72
N THR A 338 -12.21 -19.01 -6.81
CA THR A 338 -13.35 -18.40 -6.09
C THR A 338 -13.44 -18.93 -4.67
N GLY A 339 -12.54 -19.82 -4.25
CA GLY A 339 -12.52 -20.34 -2.88
C GLY A 339 -13.82 -21.03 -2.45
N ASP A 340 -14.71 -21.40 -3.37
CA ASP A 340 -16.08 -21.80 -2.98
C ASP A 340 -16.22 -23.30 -2.69
N GLU A 341 -15.12 -24.03 -2.55
CA GLU A 341 -15.09 -25.43 -2.09
C GLU A 341 -13.95 -25.62 -1.05
N GLY A 342 -13.92 -24.78 -0.01
CA GLY A 342 -13.01 -24.91 1.15
C GLY A 342 -12.97 -23.66 2.04
N PRO A 343 -12.45 -23.73 3.28
CA PRO A 343 -12.50 -22.62 4.26
C PRO A 343 -11.63 -21.40 3.91
N ALA A 344 -11.08 -21.31 2.69
CA ALA A 344 -10.30 -20.19 2.20
C ALA A 344 -11.20 -19.23 1.41
N GLY A 345 -11.66 -18.17 2.08
CA GLY A 345 -12.50 -17.11 1.51
C GLY A 345 -11.84 -16.32 0.35
N PRO A 346 -12.47 -15.24 -0.12
CA PRO A 346 -12.02 -14.50 -1.31
C PRO A 346 -10.55 -14.09 -1.18
N ALA A 347 -9.70 -14.65 -2.04
CA ALA A 347 -8.27 -14.37 -2.06
C ALA A 347 -8.03 -12.90 -2.45
N ALA A 348 -7.63 -12.08 -1.48
CA ALA A 348 -7.21 -10.70 -1.71
C ALA A 348 -5.68 -10.67 -1.88
N ASN A 349 -5.23 -10.17 -3.02
CA ASN A 349 -3.83 -10.03 -3.42
C ASN A 349 -3.55 -8.54 -3.70
N THR A 350 -2.30 -8.10 -3.64
CA THR A 350 -2.01 -6.66 -3.78
C THR A 350 -0.54 -6.35 -4.02
N VAL A 351 -0.24 -5.49 -5.00
CA VAL A 351 1.03 -4.76 -5.13
C VAL A 351 0.78 -3.30 -4.78
N ILE A 352 1.37 -2.83 -3.68
CA ILE A 352 1.24 -1.44 -3.24
C ILE A 352 2.59 -0.77 -3.09
N GLY A 353 2.68 0.51 -3.44
CA GLY A 353 3.97 1.16 -3.45
C GLY A 353 3.91 2.67 -3.55
N CYS A 354 5.07 3.28 -3.37
CA CYS A 354 5.27 4.72 -3.47
C CYS A 354 6.45 5.00 -4.41
N VAL A 355 6.16 5.73 -5.48
CA VAL A 355 7.16 6.38 -6.33
C VAL A 355 7.47 7.74 -5.72
N VAL A 356 8.75 8.04 -5.56
CA VAL A 356 9.23 9.35 -5.08
C VAL A 356 10.14 9.96 -6.11
N THR A 357 10.08 11.29 -6.28
CA THR A 357 10.95 11.99 -7.22
C THR A 357 11.29 13.40 -6.74
N ASP A 358 12.45 13.89 -7.13
CA ASP A 358 12.85 15.28 -6.96
C ASP A 358 12.25 16.21 -8.04
N ALA A 359 11.56 15.68 -9.05
CA ALA A 359 10.92 16.45 -10.09
C ALA A 359 9.85 17.41 -9.54
N ARG A 360 9.74 18.60 -10.14
CA ARG A 360 8.59 19.49 -9.99
C ARG A 360 7.45 18.96 -10.86
N LEU A 361 6.41 18.48 -10.20
CA LEU A 361 5.17 18.05 -10.84
C LEU A 361 3.99 18.81 -10.22
N ASP A 362 3.01 19.14 -11.04
CA ASP A 362 1.68 19.47 -10.54
C ASP A 362 0.89 18.19 -10.17
N LYS A 363 -0.30 18.37 -9.60
CA LYS A 363 -1.12 17.25 -9.15
C LYS A 363 -1.57 16.33 -10.32
N PRO A 364 -2.12 16.84 -11.43
CA PRO A 364 -2.41 16.00 -12.60
C PRO A 364 -1.20 15.16 -13.07
N GLN A 365 0.00 15.76 -13.10
CA GLN A 365 1.22 15.06 -13.49
C GLN A 365 1.65 14.00 -12.47
N ALA A 366 1.52 14.26 -11.16
CA ALA A 366 1.78 13.28 -10.11
C ALA A 366 0.79 12.10 -10.19
N CYS A 367 -0.51 12.37 -10.38
CA CYS A 367 -1.53 11.34 -10.59
C CYS A 367 -1.24 10.51 -11.85
N ARG A 368 -0.86 11.17 -12.95
CA ARG A 368 -0.48 10.49 -14.19
C ARG A 368 0.76 9.63 -14.03
N THR A 369 1.76 10.11 -13.28
CA THR A 369 2.97 9.34 -12.99
C THR A 369 2.64 8.11 -12.15
N ALA A 370 1.83 8.25 -11.11
CA ALA A 370 1.35 7.12 -10.30
C ALA A 370 0.61 6.08 -11.15
N ASP A 371 -0.29 6.54 -12.03
CA ASP A 371 -1.03 5.68 -12.94
C ASP A 371 -0.12 4.91 -13.89
N LEU A 372 0.72 5.62 -14.64
CA LEU A 372 1.56 5.00 -15.65
C LEU A 372 2.66 4.12 -15.02
N ALA A 373 3.08 4.40 -13.79
CA ALA A 373 3.99 3.54 -13.03
C ALA A 373 3.44 2.12 -12.79
N HIS A 374 2.12 1.90 -12.89
CA HIS A 374 1.55 0.55 -12.90
C HIS A 374 2.06 -0.30 -14.07
N GLY A 375 2.55 0.30 -15.15
CA GLY A 375 3.27 -0.42 -16.20
C GLY A 375 4.53 -1.12 -15.69
N GLY A 376 5.08 -0.72 -14.56
CA GLY A 376 6.17 -1.44 -13.89
C GLY A 376 5.69 -2.73 -13.23
N VAL A 377 4.47 -2.72 -12.68
CA VAL A 377 3.81 -3.90 -12.10
C VAL A 377 3.60 -4.95 -13.19
N THR A 378 2.99 -4.57 -14.32
CA THR A 378 2.73 -5.52 -15.44
C THR A 378 4.00 -6.01 -16.15
N ARG A 379 5.14 -5.32 -16.00
CA ARG A 379 6.44 -5.78 -16.50
C ARG A 379 7.13 -6.79 -15.57
N ALA A 380 6.71 -6.87 -14.32
CA ALA A 380 7.36 -7.68 -13.30
C ALA A 380 6.42 -8.72 -12.67
N VAL A 381 5.10 -8.65 -12.90
CA VAL A 381 4.10 -9.55 -12.31
C VAL A 381 3.16 -10.05 -13.40
N GLU A 382 2.93 -11.37 -13.46
CA GLU A 382 2.04 -11.99 -14.43
C GLU A 382 1.19 -13.11 -13.78
N PRO A 383 -0.15 -13.06 -13.87
CA PRO A 383 -0.96 -11.89 -14.25
C PRO A 383 -0.92 -10.80 -13.16
N ALA A 384 -1.06 -9.55 -13.57
CA ALA A 384 -1.21 -8.38 -12.68
C ALA A 384 -2.61 -7.75 -12.81
N HIS A 385 -3.00 -6.87 -11.87
CA HIS A 385 -4.26 -6.12 -11.91
C HIS A 385 -5.51 -6.99 -12.05
N THR A 386 -5.48 -8.19 -11.48
CA THR A 386 -6.64 -9.10 -11.53
C THR A 386 -7.78 -8.58 -10.66
N SER A 387 -8.96 -9.21 -10.74
CA SER A 387 -10.06 -8.90 -9.83
C SER A 387 -9.72 -9.19 -8.35
N PHE A 388 -8.73 -10.04 -8.13
CA PHE A 388 -8.23 -10.41 -6.80
C PHE A 388 -7.22 -9.40 -6.28
N ASP A 389 -6.67 -8.54 -7.14
CA ASP A 389 -5.65 -7.59 -6.76
C ASP A 389 -6.26 -6.26 -6.28
N GLY A 390 -5.64 -5.64 -5.28
CA GLY A 390 -5.96 -4.28 -4.81
C GLY A 390 -4.89 -3.25 -5.18
N ASP A 391 -4.20 -3.44 -6.31
CA ASP A 391 -2.99 -2.71 -6.68
C ASP A 391 -3.16 -1.19 -6.64
N ALA A 392 -2.24 -0.51 -5.96
CA ALA A 392 -2.27 0.94 -5.79
C ALA A 392 -0.87 1.54 -5.64
N LEU A 393 -0.58 2.58 -6.42
CA LEU A 393 0.68 3.31 -6.36
C LEU A 393 0.46 4.79 -6.00
N PHE A 394 1.34 5.31 -5.16
CA PHE A 394 1.48 6.74 -4.88
C PHE A 394 2.61 7.35 -5.73
N CYS A 395 2.51 8.64 -6.04
CA CYS A 395 3.62 9.45 -6.51
C CYS A 395 3.79 10.66 -5.58
N LEU A 396 5.00 10.84 -5.04
CA LEU A 396 5.38 11.98 -4.19
C LEU A 396 6.51 12.77 -4.88
N ALA A 397 6.23 14.01 -5.28
CA ALA A 397 7.13 14.86 -6.05
C ALA A 397 7.59 16.06 -5.19
N THR A 398 8.87 16.08 -4.78
CA THR A 398 9.38 17.08 -3.83
C THR A 398 9.69 18.42 -4.49
N GLY A 399 9.74 18.49 -5.82
CA GLY A 399 9.85 19.74 -6.58
C GLY A 399 11.18 20.46 -6.52
N ALA A 400 12.28 19.73 -6.27
CA ALA A 400 13.62 20.29 -6.22
C ALA A 400 14.26 20.48 -7.61
N VAL A 401 13.81 19.74 -8.63
CA VAL A 401 14.39 19.75 -9.99
C VAL A 401 13.29 19.96 -11.01
N GLU A 402 13.50 20.88 -11.95
CA GLU A 402 12.59 21.03 -13.09
C GLU A 402 12.85 19.90 -14.10
N PRO A 403 11.86 19.04 -14.40
CA PRO A 403 12.10 17.94 -15.32
C PRO A 403 12.22 18.44 -16.76
N ALA A 404 13.16 17.88 -17.53
CA ALA A 404 13.28 18.19 -18.95
C ALA A 404 11.99 17.85 -19.73
N HIS A 405 11.26 16.81 -19.30
CA HIS A 405 9.93 16.47 -19.79
C HIS A 405 9.19 15.59 -18.75
N PRO A 406 7.87 15.78 -18.50
CA PRO A 406 7.12 14.95 -17.55
C PRO A 406 7.15 13.44 -17.87
N ASP A 407 7.20 13.07 -19.16
CA ASP A 407 7.26 11.66 -19.57
C ASP A 407 8.58 10.98 -19.17
N LEU A 408 9.68 11.73 -18.98
CA LEU A 408 10.92 11.14 -18.45
C LEU A 408 10.72 10.62 -17.02
N VAL A 409 10.02 11.39 -16.18
CA VAL A 409 9.70 10.97 -14.80
C VAL A 409 8.87 9.69 -14.81
N THR A 410 7.84 9.65 -15.66
CA THR A 410 7.01 8.47 -15.83
C THR A 410 7.81 7.27 -16.34
N HIS A 411 8.66 7.45 -17.35
CA HIS A 411 9.49 6.38 -17.89
C HIS A 411 10.40 5.78 -16.81
N LEU A 412 11.11 6.62 -16.06
CA LEU A 412 11.94 6.18 -14.95
C LEU A 412 11.10 5.47 -13.87
N ALA A 413 9.92 6.00 -13.53
CA ALA A 413 9.01 5.39 -12.55
C ALA A 413 8.61 3.96 -12.93
N VAL A 414 8.25 3.71 -14.18
CA VAL A 414 7.90 2.37 -14.68
C VAL A 414 9.04 1.38 -14.48
N HIS A 415 10.27 1.75 -14.86
CA HIS A 415 11.43 0.88 -14.71
C HIS A 415 11.80 0.66 -13.24
N THR A 416 11.68 1.71 -12.42
CA THR A 416 12.02 1.67 -10.99
C THR A 416 11.03 0.81 -10.22
N VAL A 417 9.73 0.89 -10.51
CA VAL A 417 8.72 0.01 -9.90
C VAL A 417 8.96 -1.46 -10.26
N ALA A 418 9.26 -1.75 -11.54
CA ALA A 418 9.55 -3.12 -11.96
C ALA A 418 10.77 -3.71 -11.21
N GLU A 419 11.86 -2.94 -11.09
CA GLU A 419 13.04 -3.40 -10.36
C GLU A 419 12.80 -3.51 -8.85
N ALA A 420 12.05 -2.59 -8.24
CA ALA A 420 11.68 -2.69 -6.83
C ALA A 420 10.86 -3.97 -6.54
N ILE A 421 9.98 -4.38 -7.45
CA ILE A 421 9.23 -5.65 -7.33
C ILE A 421 10.19 -6.84 -7.40
N ARG A 422 11.14 -6.86 -8.34
CA ARG A 422 12.13 -7.94 -8.44
C ARG A 422 13.04 -8.01 -7.22
N GLN A 423 13.46 -6.86 -6.69
CA GLN A 423 14.22 -6.77 -5.44
C GLN A 423 13.48 -7.42 -4.26
N ALA A 424 12.15 -7.22 -4.18
CA ALA A 424 11.33 -7.73 -3.09
C ALA A 424 11.35 -9.26 -2.96
N VAL A 425 11.54 -9.99 -4.07
CA VAL A 425 11.61 -11.46 -4.09
C VAL A 425 13.04 -12.00 -4.13
N ARG A 426 14.04 -11.17 -4.46
CA ARG A 426 15.47 -11.54 -4.40
C ARG A 426 16.04 -11.46 -2.98
N ALA A 427 15.43 -10.63 -2.13
CA ALA A 427 15.85 -10.41 -0.74
C ALA A 427 15.19 -11.37 0.27
N GLY A 428 14.35 -12.31 -0.20
CA GLY A 428 13.57 -13.24 0.59
C GLY A 428 14.24 -14.58 0.85
#